data_AF-A0A284S5B2-F1
#
_entry.id   AF-A0A284S5B2-F1
#
_cell.length_a   1.000
_cell.length_b   1.000
_cell.length_c   1.000
_cell.angle_alpha   90.00
_cell.angle_beta   90.00
_cell.angle_gamma   90.00
#
_symmetry.space_group_name_H-M   'P 1'
#
loop_
_entity.id
_entity.type
_entity.pdbx_description
1 polymer ?
#
loop_
_entity_poly.entity_id
_entity_poly.type
_entity_poly.pdbx_seq_one_letter_code
_entity_poly.pdbx_strand_id
1 'polypeptide(L)'
;MNSIQPPAVARRSIFTHCHRKGAEDTSLGARYLRWPTREHLDGCEPTEPQEELAKADILEKVMKGRQPSDLMLRCTVLDAEGNVKTISGQFKKSDLSAEHRLNPRDLRKIDSRVPNLVPTILVRKEAILVNILHVRALVKADAVVLFDTYGSADSRLHSVFLYHLEHNLKSKGSGLPYEFRALESILLSVLSALEAEMVFIRNLVGGLLAELEDDIDHDSLKRLLHYSRRLASFQSRAKLVEQALEEVLEQDEDLNAMYLTDKKNGNAREIDDHEELEFLLESFSKQVEEIVSEVGNIDTNVESTQEIVELILDSNRNSLLALDLQVSIATFGVGTGAFLASLLGMNLTNHFESHPWAFYGMTGFSSIIAGCVALAGLRKLARMRKIGLASNSGKRKTKPWLPLPLRARKSDGWS
;
A
#
# COMPACT_ATOMS: atom_id res chain seq x y z
N MET A 1 -35.27 -0.76 51.63
CA MET A 1 -36.48 0.07 51.58
C MET A 1 -36.24 1.30 52.43
N ASN A 2 -35.93 2.44 51.81
CA ASN A 2 -36.10 3.76 52.40
C ASN A 2 -35.82 4.84 51.35
N SER A 3 -36.49 5.96 51.54
CA SER A 3 -36.36 7.26 50.88
C SER A 3 -37.22 7.50 49.63
N ILE A 4 -38.20 8.36 49.88
CA ILE A 4 -39.25 8.91 49.02
C ILE A 4 -38.70 10.20 48.38
N GLN A 5 -39.10 10.45 47.13
CA GLN A 5 -38.75 11.59 46.28
C GLN A 5 -39.17 12.97 46.84
N PRO A 6 -38.46 14.03 46.39
CA PRO A 6 -39.04 15.36 46.17
C PRO A 6 -39.00 15.79 44.67
N PRO A 7 -39.71 16.88 44.28
CA PRO A 7 -40.01 17.22 42.88
C PRO A 7 -39.12 18.31 42.24
N ALA A 8 -39.35 18.51 40.94
CA ALA A 8 -38.58 19.27 39.94
C ALA A 8 -38.63 20.81 40.03
N VAL A 9 -37.55 21.49 39.59
CA VAL A 9 -37.57 22.83 38.96
C VAL A 9 -36.43 22.96 37.92
N ALA A 10 -36.76 23.64 36.82
CA ALA A 10 -36.10 23.84 35.53
C ALA A 10 -34.66 24.41 35.50
N ARG A 11 -33.89 24.02 34.46
CA ARG A 11 -32.74 24.80 33.94
C ARG A 11 -32.99 25.20 32.48
N ARG A 12 -32.88 26.51 32.23
CA ARG A 12 -33.01 27.18 30.93
C ARG A 12 -31.77 26.93 30.05
N SER A 13 -32.04 26.77 28.75
CA SER A 13 -31.10 26.80 27.63
C SER A 13 -30.57 28.21 27.34
N ILE A 14 -29.30 28.33 26.96
CA ILE A 14 -28.84 29.42 26.08
C ILE A 14 -27.91 28.81 25.02
N PHE A 15 -28.44 28.70 23.82
CA PHE A 15 -27.73 28.53 22.55
C PHE A 15 -27.17 29.90 22.14
N THR A 16 -25.90 29.97 21.72
CA THR A 16 -25.37 31.16 21.00
C THR A 16 -25.01 30.79 19.57
N HIS A 17 -25.76 31.42 18.66
CA HIS A 17 -25.61 31.41 17.21
C HIS A 17 -24.26 32.00 16.76
N CYS A 18 -23.63 31.33 15.80
CA CYS A 18 -22.50 31.83 15.03
C CYS A 18 -23.05 32.57 13.78
N HIS A 19 -22.79 33.87 13.68
CA HIS A 19 -23.15 34.68 12.50
C HIS A 19 -21.94 34.81 11.56
N ARG A 20 -22.15 34.42 10.30
CA ARG A 20 -21.20 34.52 9.17
C ARG A 20 -21.74 35.53 8.16
N LYS A 21 -20.94 36.53 7.79
CA LYS A 21 -21.00 37.36 6.57
C LYS A 21 -19.52 37.67 6.22
N GLY A 22 -18.96 37.32 5.06
CA GLY A 22 -19.19 37.90 3.72
C GLY A 22 -18.46 39.25 3.66
N ALA A 23 -17.58 39.63 2.72
CA ALA A 23 -17.16 39.17 1.40
C ALA A 23 -15.81 39.91 1.10
N GLU A 24 -14.87 39.32 0.35
CA GLU A 24 -14.47 39.71 -1.02
C GLU A 24 -13.15 40.53 -1.13
N ASP A 25 -12.29 39.98 -1.99
CA ASP A 25 -11.39 40.61 -2.96
C ASP A 25 -9.99 41.19 -2.66
N THR A 26 -9.10 40.77 -3.57
CA THR A 26 -7.93 41.43 -4.18
C THR A 26 -6.50 41.21 -3.65
N SER A 27 -5.75 40.48 -4.49
CA SER A 27 -4.42 40.79 -5.06
C SER A 27 -3.14 40.69 -4.22
N LEU A 28 -2.27 39.78 -4.69
CA LEU A 28 -0.83 39.92 -4.95
C LEU A 28 0.00 40.82 -4.01
N GLY A 29 0.98 40.21 -3.34
CA GLY A 29 2.17 40.93 -2.88
C GLY A 29 2.92 40.22 -1.77
N ALA A 30 3.98 39.50 -2.13
CA ALA A 30 5.00 39.03 -1.21
C ALA A 30 5.47 40.15 -0.27
N ARG A 31 5.41 39.94 1.05
CA ARG A 31 6.03 40.84 2.04
C ARG A 31 6.74 40.05 3.13
N TYR A 32 8.06 40.10 3.03
CA TYR A 32 9.07 40.17 4.08
C TYR A 32 8.57 40.04 5.54
N LEU A 33 9.10 39.03 6.23
CA LEU A 33 9.15 38.93 7.69
C LEU A 33 9.84 40.19 8.27
N ARG A 34 9.04 41.04 8.91
CA ARG A 34 9.52 42.13 9.76
C ARG A 34 9.37 41.70 11.21
N TRP A 35 10.49 41.61 11.92
CA TRP A 35 10.50 41.36 13.37
C TRP A 35 9.83 42.51 14.11
N PRO A 36 9.01 42.27 15.14
CA PRO A 36 8.40 43.34 15.91
C PRO A 36 9.47 44.06 16.74
N THR A 37 9.40 45.38 16.71
CA THR A 37 10.25 46.29 17.47
C THR A 37 9.81 46.24 18.94
N ARG A 38 10.79 46.16 19.84
CA ARG A 38 10.63 45.97 21.28
C ARG A 38 10.06 47.26 21.91
N GLU A 39 8.79 47.26 22.26
CA GLU A 39 8.22 48.29 23.13
C GLU A 39 8.71 48.08 24.57
N HIS A 40 9.20 49.17 25.16
CA HIS A 40 9.57 49.28 26.57
C HIS A 40 8.31 49.16 27.42
N LEU A 41 8.27 48.15 28.29
CA LEU A 41 7.38 48.09 29.44
C LEU A 41 8.26 47.98 30.68
N ASP A 42 8.17 49.02 31.50
CA ASP A 42 8.78 49.14 32.82
C ASP A 42 8.29 48.04 33.77
N GLY A 43 9.23 47.49 34.54
CA GLY A 43 9.07 47.23 35.97
C GLY A 43 8.13 46.10 36.41
N CYS A 44 8.63 44.87 36.41
CA CYS A 44 8.64 44.01 37.60
C CYS A 44 9.58 42.83 37.31
N GLU A 45 10.84 42.91 37.76
CA GLU A 45 11.72 41.74 37.76
C GLU A 45 11.12 40.67 38.68
N PRO A 46 10.84 39.45 38.19
CA PRO A 46 10.47 38.37 39.08
C PRO A 46 11.67 38.07 39.97
N THR A 47 11.51 38.28 41.28
CA THR A 47 12.50 37.87 42.29
C THR A 47 13.00 36.46 41.97
N GLU A 48 14.32 36.28 41.85
CA GLU A 48 15.00 35.00 41.53
C GLU A 48 14.37 33.73 42.17
N PRO A 49 13.86 33.73 43.42
CA PRO A 49 13.16 32.56 43.97
C PRO A 49 11.84 32.18 43.27
N GLN A 50 11.09 33.11 42.69
CA GLN A 50 9.81 32.81 42.01
C GLN A 50 10.02 32.19 40.62
N GLU A 51 11.07 32.58 39.90
CA GLU A 51 11.43 31.93 38.65
C GLU A 51 11.96 30.51 38.89
N GLU A 52 12.74 30.29 39.95
CA GLU A 52 13.20 28.95 40.31
C GLU A 52 12.05 28.05 40.77
N LEU A 53 11.09 28.57 41.54
CA LEU A 53 9.86 27.83 41.89
C LEU A 53 9.00 27.52 40.66
N ALA A 54 8.85 28.47 39.73
CA ALA A 54 8.11 28.22 38.50
C ALA A 54 8.82 27.21 37.58
N LYS A 55 10.16 27.29 37.48
CA LYS A 55 10.98 26.30 36.76
C LYS A 55 10.93 24.94 37.43
N ALA A 56 10.94 24.88 38.77
CA ALA A 56 10.80 23.65 39.54
C ALA A 56 9.40 23.05 39.41
N ASP A 57 8.34 23.85 39.41
CA ASP A 57 6.95 23.41 39.20
C ASP A 57 6.71 22.92 37.76
N ILE A 58 7.30 23.59 36.77
CA ILE A 58 7.28 23.16 35.38
C ILE A 58 8.09 21.86 35.23
N LEU A 59 9.27 21.78 35.84
CA LEU A 59 10.10 20.58 35.86
C LEU A 59 9.37 19.43 36.55
N GLU A 60 8.69 19.68 37.67
CA GLU A 60 7.92 18.67 38.40
C GLU A 60 6.68 18.23 37.60
N LYS A 61 5.99 19.14 36.91
CA LYS A 61 4.89 18.80 35.98
C LYS A 61 5.38 18.02 34.76
N VAL A 62 6.54 18.36 34.21
CA VAL A 62 7.20 17.63 33.11
C VAL A 62 7.70 16.26 33.59
N MET A 63 8.19 16.16 34.83
CA MET A 63 8.63 14.91 35.46
C MET A 63 7.44 14.03 35.86
N LYS A 64 6.31 14.60 36.30
CA LYS A 64 5.05 13.88 36.53
C LYS A 64 4.43 13.37 35.23
N GLY A 65 4.54 14.14 34.13
CA GLY A 65 4.18 13.66 32.79
C GLY A 65 5.15 12.61 32.21
N ARG A 66 6.36 12.50 32.77
CA ARG A 66 7.38 11.48 32.46
C ARG A 66 7.42 10.31 33.45
N GLN A 67 6.50 10.23 34.41
CA GLN A 67 6.35 8.97 35.13
C GLN A 67 5.93 7.91 34.11
N PRO A 68 6.62 6.77 34.02
CA PRO A 68 6.14 5.66 33.22
C PRO A 68 4.81 5.27 33.85
N SER A 69 3.69 5.72 33.27
CA SER A 69 2.37 5.19 33.60
C SER A 69 2.53 3.67 33.56
N ASP A 70 2.31 2.99 34.70
CA ASP A 70 2.49 1.54 34.82
C ASP A 70 1.89 0.87 33.57
N LEU A 71 2.77 0.46 32.65
CA LEU A 71 2.35 0.04 31.32
C LEU A 71 1.74 -1.35 31.49
N MET A 72 0.42 -1.40 31.59
CA MET A 72 -0.33 -2.65 31.64
C MET A 72 -0.36 -3.24 30.23
N LEU A 73 0.25 -4.40 30.07
CA LEU A 73 0.20 -5.23 28.88
C LEU A 73 -0.88 -6.29 29.09
N ARG A 74 -1.72 -6.49 28.07
CA ARG A 74 -2.69 -7.58 28.06
C ARG A 74 -2.00 -8.78 27.42
N CYS A 75 -1.92 -9.90 28.13
CA CYS A 75 -1.32 -11.11 27.60
C CYS A 75 -2.11 -12.36 27.93
N THR A 76 -1.91 -13.36 27.07
CA THR A 76 -2.47 -14.69 27.20
C THR A 76 -1.33 -15.67 27.43
N VAL A 77 -1.41 -16.44 28.51
CA VAL A 77 -0.32 -17.32 28.96
C VAL A 77 -0.72 -18.77 28.78
N LEU A 78 0.13 -19.52 28.09
CA LEU A 78 0.04 -20.97 27.91
C LEU A 78 1.11 -21.67 28.76
N ASP A 79 0.76 -22.80 29.36
CA ASP A 79 1.65 -23.59 30.21
C ASP A 79 2.41 -24.69 29.46
N ALA A 80 3.22 -25.45 30.20
CA ALA A 80 4.07 -26.51 29.65
C ALA A 80 3.28 -27.65 29.01
N GLU A 81 2.02 -27.85 29.42
CA GLU A 81 1.11 -28.81 28.81
C GLU A 81 0.36 -28.24 27.60
N GLY A 82 0.54 -26.96 27.29
CA GLY A 82 -0.14 -26.25 26.21
C GLY A 82 -1.56 -25.81 26.56
N ASN A 83 -1.94 -25.78 27.83
CA ASN A 83 -3.24 -25.26 28.28
C ASN A 83 -3.16 -23.75 28.52
N VAL A 84 -4.27 -23.06 28.28
CA VAL A 84 -4.38 -21.62 28.51
C VAL A 84 -4.65 -21.36 30.00
N LYS A 85 -3.66 -20.83 30.73
CA LYS A 85 -3.78 -20.50 32.16
C LYS A 85 -4.52 -19.20 32.42
N THR A 86 -4.27 -18.19 31.58
CA THR A 86 -4.85 -16.85 31.75
C THR A 86 -5.09 -16.29 30.37
N ILE A 87 -6.34 -15.95 30.08
CA ILE A 87 -6.73 -15.25 28.86
C ILE A 87 -6.76 -13.77 29.19
N SER A 88 -5.99 -12.97 28.45
CA SER A 88 -6.09 -11.52 28.51
C SER A 88 -5.88 -10.91 29.90
N GLY A 89 -4.97 -11.49 30.68
CA GLY A 89 -4.55 -10.94 31.97
C GLY A 89 -3.80 -9.62 31.76
N GLN A 90 -3.98 -8.67 32.67
CA GLN A 90 -3.25 -7.41 32.63
C GLN A 90 -2.04 -7.48 33.55
N PHE A 91 -0.86 -7.35 32.98
CA PHE A 91 0.41 -7.44 33.71
C PHE A 91 1.20 -6.16 33.55
N LYS A 92 1.87 -5.71 34.61
CA LYS A 92 2.79 -4.58 34.51
C LYS A 92 4.01 -4.99 33.70
N LYS A 93 4.46 -4.09 32.83
CA LYS A 93 5.69 -4.28 32.04
C LYS A 93 6.91 -4.58 32.92
N SER A 94 7.04 -3.91 34.07
CA SER A 94 8.12 -4.15 35.05
C SER A 94 8.11 -5.58 35.58
N ASP A 95 6.91 -6.05 35.94
CA ASP A 95 6.73 -7.35 36.58
C ASP A 95 7.03 -8.46 35.57
N LEU A 96 6.57 -8.29 34.33
CA LEU A 96 6.85 -9.22 33.24
C LEU A 96 8.34 -9.24 32.84
N SER A 97 9.04 -8.10 32.89
CA SER A 97 10.51 -8.10 32.70
C SER A 97 11.25 -8.82 33.82
N ALA A 98 10.84 -8.62 35.07
CA ALA A 98 11.48 -9.24 36.23
C ALA A 98 11.20 -10.76 36.27
N GLU A 99 9.95 -11.15 36.04
CA GLU A 99 9.50 -12.55 36.04
C GLU A 99 10.14 -13.35 34.91
N HIS A 100 10.30 -12.76 33.73
CA HIS A 100 10.85 -13.45 32.56
C HIS A 100 12.31 -13.16 32.27
N ARG A 101 13.02 -12.46 33.18
CA ARG A 101 14.44 -12.08 33.04
C ARG A 101 14.74 -11.37 31.70
N LEU A 102 13.81 -10.55 31.24
CA LEU A 102 13.95 -9.78 30.01
C LEU A 102 14.52 -8.39 30.29
N ASN A 103 15.28 -7.86 29.34
CA ASN A 103 15.71 -6.48 29.43
C ASN A 103 14.49 -5.56 29.18
N PRO A 104 14.26 -4.50 29.99
CA PRO A 104 13.17 -3.55 29.76
C PRO A 104 13.14 -2.95 28.35
N ARG A 105 14.30 -2.92 27.66
CA ARG A 105 14.44 -2.51 26.25
C ARG A 105 13.73 -3.46 25.27
N ASP A 106 13.75 -4.76 25.54
CA ASP A 106 13.16 -5.78 24.67
C ASP A 106 11.63 -5.68 24.68
N LEU A 107 11.05 -5.37 25.84
CA LEU A 107 9.61 -5.16 26.00
C LEU A 107 9.06 -3.94 25.25
N ARG A 108 9.92 -3.04 24.72
CA ARG A 108 9.48 -1.93 23.85
C ARG A 108 9.13 -2.42 22.44
N LYS A 109 9.79 -3.46 21.95
CA LYS A 109 9.54 -4.02 20.60
C LYS A 109 8.21 -4.77 20.50
N ILE A 110 7.67 -5.21 21.63
CA ILE A 110 6.38 -5.90 21.74
C ILE A 110 5.26 -5.01 22.29
N ASP A 111 5.53 -3.73 22.56
CA ASP A 111 4.51 -2.80 23.04
C ASP A 111 3.51 -2.52 21.90
N SER A 112 2.26 -2.92 22.10
CA SER A 112 1.21 -2.82 21.08
C SER A 112 0.82 -1.39 20.72
N ARG A 113 1.30 -0.37 21.46
CA ARG A 113 1.06 1.05 21.17
C ARG A 113 2.01 1.63 20.15
N VAL A 114 3.13 0.97 19.88
CA VAL A 114 4.05 1.36 18.80
C VAL A 114 3.56 0.65 17.54
N PRO A 115 3.08 1.38 16.51
CA PRO A 115 2.66 0.77 15.27
C PRO A 115 3.86 0.01 14.66
N ASN A 116 3.63 -1.28 14.41
CA ASN A 116 4.57 -2.24 13.85
C ASN A 116 5.29 -1.66 12.63
N LEU A 117 6.60 -1.46 12.72
CA LEU A 117 7.39 -1.08 11.54
C LEU A 117 8.37 -2.18 11.09
N VAL A 118 8.87 -3.00 12.02
CA VAL A 118 9.93 -3.97 11.71
C VAL A 118 9.65 -5.30 12.42
N PRO A 119 9.45 -6.41 11.68
CA PRO A 119 9.46 -7.77 12.20
C PRO A 119 10.80 -8.07 12.86
N THR A 120 10.80 -8.74 14.01
CA THR A 120 12.05 -9.08 14.72
C THR A 120 11.88 -10.39 15.46
N ILE A 121 12.85 -11.28 15.30
CA ILE A 121 13.07 -12.43 16.17
C ILE A 121 14.29 -12.09 17.03
N LEU A 122 14.13 -12.09 18.35
CA LEU A 122 15.24 -11.82 19.27
C LEU A 122 15.47 -13.02 20.16
N VAL A 123 16.67 -13.59 20.03
CA VAL A 123 17.11 -14.67 20.89
C VAL A 123 17.66 -14.09 22.20
N ARG A 124 17.21 -14.63 23.33
CA ARG A 124 17.70 -14.32 24.67
C ARG A 124 18.02 -15.62 25.40
N LYS A 125 18.72 -15.51 26.53
CA LYS A 125 19.24 -16.68 27.27
C LYS A 125 18.17 -17.70 27.65
N GLU A 126 16.96 -17.24 28.01
CA GLU A 126 15.87 -18.09 28.54
C GLU A 126 14.56 -17.93 27.76
N ALA A 127 14.56 -17.14 26.69
CA ALA A 127 13.34 -16.87 25.92
C ALA A 127 13.65 -16.41 24.49
N ILE A 128 12.69 -16.63 23.60
CA ILE A 128 12.70 -16.12 22.23
C ILE A 128 11.56 -15.12 22.12
N LEU A 129 11.88 -13.90 21.70
CA LEU A 129 10.88 -12.86 21.48
C LEU A 129 10.58 -12.78 19.99
N VAL A 130 9.31 -12.98 19.63
CA VAL A 130 8.86 -12.95 18.24
C VAL A 130 7.88 -11.79 18.09
N ASN A 131 8.18 -10.86 17.20
CA ASN A 131 7.27 -9.80 16.78
C ASN A 131 7.18 -9.82 15.26
N ILE A 132 6.15 -10.46 14.72
CA ILE A 132 5.97 -10.61 13.28
C ILE A 132 4.49 -10.41 12.96
N LEU A 133 4.19 -9.45 12.08
CA LEU A 133 2.82 -9.11 11.64
C LEU A 133 1.82 -8.94 12.81
N HIS A 134 0.83 -9.81 12.91
CA HIS A 134 -0.22 -9.83 13.94
C HIS A 134 0.20 -10.56 15.22
N VAL A 135 1.33 -11.27 15.23
CA VAL A 135 1.79 -12.08 16.36
C VAL A 135 2.88 -11.35 17.14
N ARG A 136 2.67 -11.23 18.45
CA ARG A 136 3.67 -10.82 19.43
C ARG A 136 3.73 -11.89 20.50
N ALA A 137 4.84 -12.60 20.58
CA ALA A 137 4.97 -13.75 21.46
C ALA A 137 6.33 -13.75 22.17
N LEU A 138 6.30 -14.23 23.41
CA LEU A 138 7.47 -14.66 24.15
C LEU A 138 7.40 -16.18 24.30
N VAL A 139 8.34 -16.88 23.69
CA VAL A 139 8.44 -18.34 23.73
C VAL A 139 9.50 -18.74 24.73
N LYS A 140 9.17 -19.68 25.62
CA LYS A 140 10.09 -20.33 26.56
C LYS A 140 10.05 -21.84 26.37
N ALA A 141 10.95 -22.56 27.04
CA ALA A 141 10.96 -24.03 27.06
C ALA A 141 9.69 -24.66 27.69
N ASP A 142 8.96 -23.92 28.51
CA ASP A 142 7.85 -24.44 29.32
C ASP A 142 6.61 -23.54 29.35
N ALA A 143 6.61 -22.43 28.61
CA ALA A 143 5.49 -21.52 28.54
C ALA A 143 5.54 -20.66 27.27
N VAL A 144 4.37 -20.21 26.81
CA VAL A 144 4.26 -19.19 25.75
C VAL A 144 3.41 -18.05 26.28
N VAL A 145 3.88 -16.82 26.11
CA VAL A 145 3.14 -15.60 26.46
C VAL A 145 2.85 -14.82 25.19
N LEU A 146 1.57 -14.74 24.83
CA LEU A 146 1.09 -13.96 23.69
C LEU A 146 0.68 -12.57 24.16
N PHE A 147 1.13 -11.52 23.48
CA PHE A 147 0.76 -10.15 23.80
C PHE A 147 -0.39 -9.70 22.91
N ASP A 148 -1.51 -9.35 23.53
CA ASP A 148 -2.69 -8.87 22.83
C ASP A 148 -2.42 -7.44 22.31
N THR A 149 -2.80 -7.19 21.06
CA THR A 149 -2.74 -5.84 20.50
C THR A 149 -3.87 -4.98 21.02
N TYR A 150 -3.54 -3.82 21.59
CA TYR A 150 -4.56 -2.89 22.07
C TYR A 150 -5.30 -2.29 20.86
N GLY A 151 -6.59 -2.59 20.73
CA GLY A 151 -7.48 -1.96 19.74
C GLY A 151 -7.44 -2.51 18.30
N SER A 152 -6.87 -3.70 18.05
CA SER A 152 -6.87 -4.27 16.69
C SER A 152 -8.20 -4.96 16.31
N ALA A 153 -8.57 -4.82 15.02
CA ALA A 153 -9.70 -5.47 14.37
C ALA A 153 -9.48 -6.99 14.13
N ASP A 154 -8.29 -7.50 14.44
CA ASP A 154 -7.86 -8.87 14.11
C ASP A 154 -8.15 -9.93 15.17
N SER A 155 -9.19 -9.71 15.99
CA SER A 155 -9.65 -10.70 16.98
C SER A 155 -9.89 -12.09 16.37
N ARG A 156 -10.23 -12.15 15.06
CA ARG A 156 -10.46 -13.42 14.35
C ARG A 156 -9.15 -14.16 14.09
N LEU A 157 -8.17 -13.53 13.44
CA LEU A 157 -6.87 -14.15 13.18
C LEU A 157 -6.18 -14.56 14.49
N HIS A 158 -6.29 -13.72 15.52
CA HIS A 158 -5.76 -14.04 16.85
C HIS A 158 -6.44 -15.25 17.49
N SER A 159 -7.78 -15.36 17.38
CA SER A 159 -8.51 -16.51 17.93
C SER A 159 -8.23 -17.83 17.19
N VAL A 160 -8.11 -17.77 15.85
CA VAL A 160 -7.75 -18.93 15.02
C VAL A 160 -6.34 -19.39 15.36
N PHE A 161 -5.40 -18.44 15.44
CA PHE A 161 -4.03 -18.72 15.84
C PHE A 161 -3.95 -19.37 17.24
N LEU A 162 -4.65 -18.82 18.24
CA LEU A 162 -4.63 -19.35 19.60
C LEU A 162 -5.12 -20.80 19.66
N TYR A 163 -6.17 -21.14 18.90
CA TYR A 163 -6.66 -22.51 18.80
C TYR A 163 -5.63 -23.47 18.20
N HIS A 164 -4.98 -23.08 17.09
CA HIS A 164 -3.94 -23.90 16.46
C HIS A 164 -2.71 -24.07 17.37
N LEU A 165 -2.29 -22.99 18.04
CA LEU A 165 -1.19 -23.02 18.99
C LEU A 165 -1.49 -23.98 20.15
N GLU A 166 -2.66 -23.87 20.77
CA GLU A 166 -3.09 -24.75 21.86
C GLU A 166 -3.07 -26.22 21.43
N HIS A 167 -3.59 -26.51 20.22
CA HIS A 167 -3.63 -27.86 19.67
C HIS A 167 -2.22 -28.44 19.45
N ASN A 168 -1.32 -27.68 18.83
CA ASN A 168 0.03 -28.12 18.50
C ASN A 168 0.91 -28.28 19.75
N LEU A 169 0.76 -27.40 20.75
CA LEU A 169 1.50 -27.52 22.02
C LEU A 169 1.07 -28.75 22.83
N LYS A 170 -0.21 -29.14 22.76
CA LYS A 170 -0.73 -30.37 23.39
C LYS A 170 -0.26 -31.65 22.68
N SER A 171 0.01 -31.57 21.38
CA SER A 171 0.47 -32.71 20.58
C SER A 171 1.93 -33.07 20.93
N LYS A 172 2.12 -34.03 21.85
CA LYS A 172 3.44 -34.55 22.24
C LYS A 172 4.06 -35.53 21.23
N GLY A 173 3.37 -35.82 20.13
CA GLY A 173 3.76 -36.86 19.16
C GLY A 173 4.77 -36.42 18.09
N SER A 174 5.16 -35.14 18.05
CA SER A 174 5.96 -34.57 16.96
C SER A 174 7.47 -34.70 17.12
N GLY A 175 7.98 -35.16 18.27
CA GLY A 175 9.43 -35.23 18.55
C GLY A 175 10.11 -33.88 18.81
N LEU A 176 9.55 -32.78 18.32
CA LEU A 176 10.06 -31.42 18.50
C LEU A 176 9.94 -30.92 19.96
N PRO A 177 10.94 -30.17 20.46
CA PRO A 177 10.87 -29.41 21.70
C PRO A 177 9.65 -28.48 21.78
N TYR A 178 9.26 -28.10 23.00
CA TYR A 178 8.09 -27.24 23.22
C TYR A 178 8.23 -25.87 22.54
N GLU A 179 9.41 -25.27 22.64
CA GLU A 179 9.73 -23.98 22.02
C GLU A 179 9.63 -23.99 20.49
N PHE A 180 9.99 -25.11 19.83
CA PHE A 180 9.92 -25.20 18.37
C PHE A 180 8.51 -25.48 17.88
N ARG A 181 7.72 -26.29 18.61
CA ARG A 181 6.28 -26.43 18.33
C ARG A 181 5.53 -25.10 18.46
N ALA A 182 5.92 -24.27 19.43
CA ALA A 182 5.40 -22.91 19.57
C ALA A 182 5.81 -22.03 18.38
N LEU A 183 7.10 -22.04 18.02
CA LEU A 183 7.64 -21.25 16.92
C LEU A 183 7.03 -21.64 15.58
N GLU A 184 6.94 -22.93 15.27
CA GLU A 184 6.27 -23.47 14.08
C GLU A 184 4.83 -22.98 13.98
N SER A 185 4.07 -23.05 15.07
CA SER A 185 2.68 -22.57 15.10
C SER A 185 2.58 -21.06 14.85
N ILE A 186 3.54 -20.28 15.34
CA ILE A 186 3.62 -18.83 15.09
C ILE A 186 3.92 -18.57 13.61
N LEU A 187 4.94 -19.24 13.05
CA LEU A 187 5.37 -19.05 11.66
C LEU A 187 4.29 -19.52 10.68
N LEU A 188 3.59 -20.62 10.94
CA LEU A 188 2.43 -21.06 10.15
C LEU A 188 1.30 -20.02 10.15
N SER A 189 1.04 -19.38 11.29
CA SER A 189 0.02 -18.33 11.36
C SER A 189 0.43 -17.07 10.58
N VAL A 190 1.72 -16.72 10.62
CA VAL A 190 2.28 -15.61 9.83
C VAL A 190 2.18 -15.92 8.34
N LEU A 191 2.62 -17.12 7.92
CA LEU A 191 2.60 -17.54 6.53
C LEU A 191 1.18 -17.57 5.96
N SER A 192 0.25 -18.21 6.65
CA SER A 192 -1.16 -18.26 6.23
C SER A 192 -1.80 -16.87 6.11
N ALA A 193 -1.41 -15.91 6.96
CA ALA A 193 -1.86 -14.53 6.84
C ALA A 193 -1.27 -13.83 5.60
N LEU A 194 0.02 -14.04 5.32
CA LEU A 194 0.67 -13.52 4.10
C LEU A 194 0.05 -14.12 2.84
N GLU A 195 -0.14 -15.44 2.78
CA GLU A 195 -0.77 -16.12 1.64
C GLU A 195 -2.19 -15.61 1.38
N ALA A 196 -3.01 -15.51 2.43
CA ALA A 196 -4.38 -15.02 2.31
C ALA A 196 -4.42 -13.57 1.80
N GLU A 197 -3.52 -12.71 2.29
CA GLU A 197 -3.40 -11.33 1.83
C GLU A 197 -2.89 -11.24 0.39
N MET A 198 -1.90 -12.05 0.00
CA MET A 198 -1.38 -12.14 -1.36
C MET A 198 -2.48 -12.55 -2.35
N VAL A 199 -3.22 -13.63 -2.06
CA VAL A 199 -4.32 -14.10 -2.92
C VAL A 199 -5.39 -13.02 -3.07
N PHE A 200 -5.72 -12.31 -1.98
CA PHE A 200 -6.66 -11.21 -2.03
C PHE A 200 -6.17 -10.07 -2.94
N ILE A 201 -4.92 -9.64 -2.80
CA ILE A 201 -4.34 -8.56 -3.62
C ILE A 201 -4.24 -9.00 -5.08
N ARG A 202 -3.79 -10.24 -5.35
CA ARG A 202 -3.69 -10.80 -6.71
C ARG A 202 -5.01 -10.77 -7.44
N ASN A 203 -6.09 -11.21 -6.80
CA ASN A 203 -7.42 -11.21 -7.40
C ASN A 203 -7.93 -9.78 -7.66
N LEU A 204 -7.64 -8.86 -6.73
CA LEU A 204 -8.06 -7.46 -6.83
C LEU A 204 -7.35 -6.73 -7.97
N VAL A 205 -6.03 -6.92 -8.08
CA VAL A 205 -5.21 -6.36 -9.16
C VAL A 205 -5.56 -7.02 -10.48
N GLY A 206 -5.59 -8.36 -10.54
CA GLY A 206 -5.90 -9.09 -11.77
C GLY A 206 -7.27 -8.74 -12.35
N GLY A 207 -8.29 -8.58 -11.50
CA GLY A 207 -9.61 -8.13 -11.93
C GLY A 207 -9.59 -6.70 -12.52
N LEU A 208 -8.82 -5.79 -11.92
CA LEU A 208 -8.70 -4.42 -12.41
C LEU A 208 -7.90 -4.32 -13.70
N LEU A 209 -6.82 -5.10 -13.84
CA LEU A 209 -6.02 -5.12 -15.07
C LEU A 209 -6.85 -5.64 -16.25
N ALA A 210 -7.70 -6.65 -16.04
CA ALA A 210 -8.63 -7.12 -17.06
C ALA A 210 -9.66 -6.05 -17.45
N GLU A 211 -10.18 -5.30 -16.47
CA GLU A 211 -11.09 -4.16 -16.72
C GLU A 211 -10.40 -3.07 -17.56
N LEU A 212 -9.13 -2.77 -17.29
CA LEU A 212 -8.33 -1.76 -18.01
C LEU A 212 -7.96 -2.18 -19.44
N GLU A 213 -7.93 -3.47 -19.75
CA GLU A 213 -7.68 -3.97 -21.10
C GLU A 213 -8.88 -3.69 -22.02
N ASP A 214 -10.11 -3.78 -21.48
CA ASP A 214 -11.35 -3.54 -22.22
C ASP A 214 -11.69 -2.05 -22.35
N ASP A 215 -11.60 -1.28 -21.26
CA ASP A 215 -11.89 0.16 -21.26
C ASP A 215 -11.00 0.97 -20.29
N ILE A 216 -10.52 2.12 -20.75
CA ILE A 216 -9.64 3.00 -19.98
C ILE A 216 -10.45 4.14 -19.39
N ASP A 217 -10.89 3.92 -18.15
CA ASP A 217 -11.61 4.91 -17.35
C ASP A 217 -10.71 5.62 -16.32
N HIS A 218 -11.07 6.87 -15.98
CA HIS A 218 -10.37 7.60 -14.93
C HIS A 218 -10.48 6.92 -13.55
N ASP A 219 -11.61 6.25 -13.27
CA ASP A 219 -11.85 5.57 -12.00
C ASP A 219 -11.07 4.25 -11.87
N SER A 220 -10.85 3.53 -12.98
CA SER A 220 -10.00 2.33 -12.97
C SER A 220 -8.53 2.72 -12.76
N LEU A 221 -8.05 3.83 -13.33
CA LEU A 221 -6.71 4.36 -13.06
C LEU A 221 -6.50 4.80 -11.60
N LYS A 222 -7.50 5.45 -11.00
CA LYS A 222 -7.44 5.82 -9.57
C LYS A 222 -7.39 4.58 -8.66
N ARG A 223 -8.16 3.54 -9.00
CA ARG A 223 -8.13 2.24 -8.31
C ARG A 223 -6.76 1.56 -8.49
N LEU A 224 -6.16 1.65 -9.68
CA LEU A 224 -4.84 1.07 -9.98
C LEU A 224 -3.77 1.66 -9.07
N LEU A 225 -3.73 2.99 -8.93
CA LEU A 225 -2.81 3.66 -8.01
C LEU A 225 -2.99 3.23 -6.55
N HIS A 226 -4.23 3.04 -6.11
CA HIS A 226 -4.51 2.59 -4.76
C HIS A 226 -4.05 1.14 -4.54
N TYR A 227 -4.26 0.25 -5.52
CA TYR A 227 -3.83 -1.14 -5.42
C TYR A 227 -2.30 -1.29 -5.55
N SER A 228 -1.64 -0.53 -6.42
CA SER A 228 -0.18 -0.47 -6.52
C SER A 228 0.45 -0.09 -5.17
N ARG A 229 -0.05 0.97 -4.50
CA ARG A 229 0.46 1.34 -3.16
C ARG A 229 0.25 0.25 -2.11
N ARG A 230 -0.89 -0.44 -2.14
CA ARG A 230 -1.17 -1.56 -1.24
C ARG A 230 -0.25 -2.75 -1.52
N LEU A 231 -0.02 -3.06 -2.79
CA LEU A 231 0.89 -4.11 -3.25
C LEU A 231 2.32 -3.82 -2.78
N ALA A 232 2.84 -2.61 -3.01
CA ALA A 232 4.15 -2.19 -2.55
C ALA A 232 4.31 -2.27 -1.02
N SER A 233 3.28 -1.84 -0.28
CA SER A 233 3.27 -1.95 1.19
C SER A 233 3.24 -3.40 1.68
N PHE A 234 2.52 -4.30 0.97
CA PHE A 234 2.52 -5.72 1.26
C PHE A 234 3.88 -6.35 0.96
N GLN A 235 4.46 -6.07 -0.22
CA GLN A 235 5.79 -6.56 -0.61
C GLN A 235 6.87 -6.15 0.39
N SER A 236 6.88 -4.87 0.80
CA SER A 236 7.82 -4.38 1.81
C SER A 236 7.65 -5.10 3.15
N ARG A 237 6.41 -5.36 3.58
CA ARG A 237 6.17 -6.13 4.81
C ARG A 237 6.65 -7.57 4.69
N ALA A 238 6.37 -8.26 3.59
CA ALA A 238 6.80 -9.65 3.37
C ALA A 238 8.34 -9.76 3.34
N LYS A 239 9.03 -8.85 2.64
CA LYS A 239 10.49 -8.74 2.63
C LYS A 239 11.09 -8.55 4.02
N LEU A 240 10.46 -7.73 4.86
CA LEU A 240 10.92 -7.54 6.22
C LEU A 240 10.73 -8.78 7.10
N VAL A 241 9.77 -9.67 6.78
CA VAL A 241 9.59 -10.96 7.47
C VAL A 241 10.67 -11.95 7.03
N GLU A 242 10.93 -12.03 5.72
CA GLU A 242 12.03 -12.81 5.12
C GLU A 242 13.37 -12.42 5.76
N GLN A 243 13.70 -11.13 5.78
CA GLN A 243 14.93 -10.62 6.40
C GLN A 243 15.05 -10.98 7.87
N ALA A 244 13.96 -10.93 8.65
CA ALA A 244 14.00 -11.29 10.06
C ALA A 244 14.24 -12.80 10.30
N LEU A 245 13.91 -13.66 9.32
CA LEU A 245 14.24 -15.09 9.36
C LEU A 245 15.69 -15.34 8.93
N GLU A 246 16.13 -14.69 7.84
CA GLU A 246 17.50 -14.76 7.35
C GLU A 246 18.52 -14.27 8.40
N GLU A 247 18.24 -13.17 9.10
CA GLU A 247 19.10 -12.64 10.16
C GLU A 247 19.40 -13.67 11.27
N VAL A 248 18.44 -14.56 11.58
CA VAL A 248 18.61 -15.64 12.56
C VAL A 248 19.34 -16.84 11.96
N LEU A 249 19.00 -17.19 10.70
CA LEU A 249 19.64 -18.29 9.97
C LEU A 249 21.13 -18.04 9.69
N GLU A 250 21.55 -16.78 9.55
CA GLU A 250 22.96 -16.41 9.32
C GLU A 250 23.85 -16.54 10.56
N GLN A 251 23.28 -16.71 11.76
CA GLN A 251 24.01 -16.69 13.03
C GLN A 251 23.82 -17.99 13.81
N ASP A 252 24.77 -18.93 13.67
CA ASP A 252 24.77 -20.21 14.39
C ASP A 252 24.66 -20.02 15.92
N GLU A 253 25.27 -18.98 16.47
CA GLU A 253 25.17 -18.66 17.91
C GLU A 253 23.71 -18.42 18.34
N ASP A 254 22.92 -17.76 17.50
CA ASP A 254 21.51 -17.49 17.76
C ASP A 254 20.67 -18.76 17.58
N LEU A 255 20.94 -19.58 16.55
CA LEU A 255 20.28 -20.87 16.34
C LEU A 255 20.48 -21.82 17.52
N ASN A 256 21.72 -22.00 17.99
CA ASN A 256 22.00 -22.76 19.20
C ASN A 256 21.34 -22.14 20.42
N ALA A 257 21.28 -20.80 20.47
CA ALA A 257 20.72 -20.12 21.61
C ALA A 257 19.19 -20.31 21.73
N MET A 258 18.50 -20.71 20.65
CA MET A 258 17.08 -21.02 20.62
C MET A 258 16.71 -22.40 21.20
N TYR A 259 17.67 -23.30 21.44
CA TYR A 259 17.45 -24.58 22.13
C TYR A 259 17.27 -24.38 23.65
N LEU A 260 16.11 -23.85 24.05
CA LEU A 260 15.82 -23.46 25.43
C LEU A 260 15.65 -24.67 26.37
N THR A 261 15.06 -25.77 25.89
CA THR A 261 14.83 -27.00 26.66
C THR A 261 16.16 -27.63 27.05
N ASP A 262 17.11 -27.70 26.13
CA ASP A 262 18.44 -28.27 26.39
C ASP A 262 19.26 -27.41 27.34
N LYS A 263 19.21 -26.08 27.18
CA LYS A 263 19.80 -25.14 28.15
C LYS A 263 19.22 -25.30 29.55
N LYS A 264 17.90 -25.50 29.67
CA LYS A 264 17.23 -25.73 30.95
C LYS A 264 17.68 -27.03 31.61
N ASN A 265 17.99 -28.06 30.81
CA ASN A 265 18.49 -29.34 31.28
C ASN A 265 20.01 -29.36 31.54
N GLY A 266 20.72 -28.28 31.18
CA GLY A 266 22.18 -28.18 31.34
C GLY A 266 22.96 -28.94 30.27
N ASN A 267 22.32 -29.31 29.16
CA ASN A 267 22.96 -29.99 28.04
C ASN A 267 23.79 -28.97 27.26
N ALA A 268 25.11 -29.16 27.23
CA ALA A 268 26.00 -28.38 26.39
C ALA A 268 25.94 -28.94 24.96
N ARG A 269 25.47 -28.13 24.01
CA ARG A 269 25.48 -28.44 22.58
C ARG A 269 26.73 -27.83 21.92
N GLU A 270 27.23 -28.51 20.90
CA GLU A 270 28.22 -27.92 20.00
C GLU A 270 27.56 -26.86 19.12
N ILE A 271 28.33 -25.88 18.63
CA ILE A 271 27.79 -24.76 17.85
C ILE A 271 27.21 -25.23 16.51
N ASP A 272 27.61 -26.39 16.00
CA ASP A 272 27.10 -26.91 14.71
C ASP A 272 25.86 -27.81 14.87
N ASP A 273 25.42 -28.09 16.12
CA ASP A 273 24.32 -29.02 16.40
C ASP A 273 22.96 -28.30 16.42
N HIS A 274 22.56 -27.75 15.28
CA HIS A 274 21.32 -26.98 15.11
C HIS A 274 20.51 -27.30 13.83
N GLU A 275 20.81 -28.42 13.16
CA GLU A 275 20.21 -28.84 11.88
C GLU A 275 18.66 -28.87 11.89
N GLU A 276 18.04 -29.32 12.99
CA GLU A 276 16.58 -29.45 13.09
C GLU A 276 15.87 -28.08 13.05
N LEU A 277 16.41 -27.10 13.79
CA LEU A 277 15.86 -25.75 13.80
C LEU A 277 16.17 -25.00 12.51
N GLU A 278 17.38 -25.17 11.99
CA GLU A 278 17.80 -24.57 10.72
C GLU A 278 16.86 -25.01 9.59
N PHE A 279 16.61 -26.31 9.46
CA PHE A 279 15.68 -26.85 8.45
C PHE A 279 14.26 -26.27 8.59
N LEU A 280 13.77 -26.14 9.83
CA LEU A 280 12.46 -25.55 10.10
C LEU A 280 12.42 -24.09 9.62
N LEU A 281 13.39 -23.27 10.04
CA LEU A 281 13.44 -21.85 9.69
C LEU A 281 13.70 -21.62 8.18
N GLU A 282 14.58 -22.42 7.56
CA GLU A 282 14.86 -22.37 6.13
C GLU A 282 13.60 -22.69 5.32
N SER A 283 12.84 -23.71 5.72
CA SER A 283 11.58 -24.06 5.05
C SER A 283 10.57 -22.90 5.07
N PHE A 284 10.44 -22.20 6.20
CA PHE A 284 9.58 -21.02 6.28
C PHE A 284 10.15 -19.83 5.50
N SER A 285 11.47 -19.61 5.55
CA SER A 285 12.14 -18.55 4.80
C SER A 285 11.87 -18.70 3.30
N LYS A 286 12.05 -19.92 2.76
CA LYS A 286 11.78 -20.24 1.36
C LYS A 286 10.32 -20.03 0.95
N GLN A 287 9.37 -20.36 1.82
CA GLN A 287 7.94 -20.11 1.55
C GLN A 287 7.62 -18.60 1.53
N VAL A 288 8.26 -17.81 2.39
CA VAL A 288 8.09 -16.34 2.36
C VAL A 288 8.77 -15.73 1.13
N GLU A 289 9.95 -16.22 0.73
CA GLU A 289 10.65 -15.84 -0.52
C GLU A 289 9.75 -16.08 -1.75
N GLU A 290 9.07 -17.22 -1.81
CA GLU A 290 8.11 -17.52 -2.89
C GLU A 290 6.98 -16.50 -2.95
N ILE A 291 6.40 -16.11 -1.81
CA ILE A 291 5.37 -15.06 -1.73
C ILE A 291 5.92 -13.72 -2.21
N VAL A 292 7.12 -13.34 -1.76
CA VAL A 292 7.77 -12.06 -2.18
C VAL A 292 8.01 -12.05 -3.69
N SER A 293 8.44 -13.17 -4.26
CA SER A 293 8.66 -13.34 -5.69
C SER A 293 7.35 -13.24 -6.48
N GLU A 294 6.29 -13.92 -6.05
CA GLU A 294 4.98 -13.84 -6.71
C GLU A 294 4.41 -12.42 -6.69
N VAL A 295 4.53 -11.71 -5.56
CA VAL A 295 4.13 -10.31 -5.43
C VAL A 295 4.95 -9.41 -6.35
N GLY A 296 6.25 -9.66 -6.49
CA GLY A 296 7.12 -8.96 -7.43
C GLY A 296 6.64 -9.10 -8.88
N ASN A 297 6.21 -10.30 -9.27
CA ASN A 297 5.66 -10.54 -10.61
C ASN A 297 4.35 -9.78 -10.84
N ILE A 298 3.47 -9.71 -9.82
CA ILE A 298 2.23 -8.92 -9.90
C ILE A 298 2.56 -7.43 -10.07
N ASP A 299 3.58 -6.92 -9.36
CA ASP A 299 4.01 -5.53 -9.44
C ASP A 299 4.53 -5.18 -10.84
N THR A 300 5.38 -6.03 -11.42
CA THR A 300 5.85 -5.87 -12.80
C THR A 300 4.70 -5.90 -13.82
N ASN A 301 3.68 -6.72 -13.61
CA ASN A 301 2.49 -6.74 -14.47
C ASN A 301 1.68 -5.43 -14.36
N VAL A 302 1.57 -4.87 -13.16
CA VAL A 302 0.94 -3.56 -12.93
C VAL A 302 1.70 -2.45 -13.64
N GLU A 303 3.03 -2.40 -13.48
CA GLU A 303 3.89 -1.43 -14.16
C GLU A 303 3.76 -1.54 -15.69
N SER A 304 3.86 -2.76 -16.23
CA SER A 304 3.72 -3.01 -17.67
C SER A 304 2.37 -2.56 -18.21
N THR A 305 1.28 -2.80 -17.46
CA THR A 305 -0.05 -2.37 -17.87
C THR A 305 -0.20 -0.85 -17.78
N GLN A 306 0.40 -0.21 -16.77
CA GLN A 306 0.40 1.24 -16.67
C GLN A 306 1.10 1.89 -17.87
N GLU A 307 2.24 1.34 -18.30
CA GLU A 307 2.92 1.80 -19.52
C GLU A 307 2.04 1.65 -20.76
N ILE A 308 1.33 0.52 -20.91
CA ILE A 308 0.39 0.31 -22.02
C ILE A 308 -0.75 1.34 -22.01
N VAL A 309 -1.32 1.63 -20.84
CA VAL A 309 -2.39 2.62 -20.72
C VAL A 309 -1.85 4.01 -21.11
N GLU A 310 -0.67 4.39 -20.65
CA GLU A 310 -0.03 5.66 -21.03
C GLU A 310 0.17 5.75 -22.55
N LEU A 311 0.63 4.68 -23.21
CA LEU A 311 0.76 4.61 -24.66
C LEU A 311 -0.59 4.76 -25.39
N ILE A 312 -1.67 4.16 -24.87
CA ILE A 312 -3.01 4.28 -25.46
C ILE A 312 -3.54 5.71 -25.32
N LEU A 313 -3.36 6.34 -24.15
CA LEU A 313 -3.77 7.73 -23.93
C LEU A 313 -3.04 8.70 -24.85
N ASP A 314 -1.74 8.51 -25.05
CA ASP A 314 -0.96 9.31 -26.00
C ASP A 314 -1.41 9.09 -27.46
N SER A 315 -1.77 7.86 -27.82
CA SER A 315 -2.36 7.56 -29.13
C SER A 315 -3.70 8.27 -29.34
N ASN A 316 -4.57 8.28 -28.33
CA ASN A 316 -5.85 8.99 -28.35
C ASN A 316 -5.65 10.51 -28.46
N ARG A 317 -4.68 11.08 -27.73
CA ARG A 317 -4.31 12.49 -27.88
C ARG A 317 -3.84 12.81 -29.30
N ASN A 318 -3.00 11.94 -29.88
CA ASN A 318 -2.51 12.11 -31.23
C ASN A 318 -3.61 11.95 -32.29
N SER A 319 -4.61 11.10 -32.05
CA SER A 319 -5.77 10.94 -32.94
C SER A 319 -6.65 12.20 -32.93
N LEU A 320 -6.91 12.77 -31.75
CA LEU A 320 -7.64 14.02 -31.58
C LEU A 320 -6.93 15.20 -32.23
N LEU A 321 -5.62 15.36 -32.00
CA LEU A 321 -4.82 16.42 -32.65
C LEU A 321 -4.88 16.34 -34.17
N ALA A 322 -4.90 15.14 -34.72
CA ALA A 322 -5.02 14.98 -36.15
C ALA A 322 -6.41 15.28 -36.69
N LEU A 323 -7.46 14.97 -35.92
CA LEU A 323 -8.83 15.34 -36.26
C LEU A 323 -8.99 16.87 -36.25
N ASP A 324 -8.44 17.55 -35.24
CA ASP A 324 -8.38 19.01 -35.17
C ASP A 324 -7.65 19.62 -36.37
N LEU A 325 -6.51 19.04 -36.78
CA LEU A 325 -5.78 19.47 -37.96
C LEU A 325 -6.59 19.26 -39.25
N GLN A 326 -7.35 18.17 -39.36
CA GLN A 326 -8.26 17.94 -40.49
C GLN A 326 -9.38 18.99 -40.55
N VAL A 327 -10.02 19.30 -39.43
CA VAL A 327 -11.04 20.35 -39.32
C VAL A 327 -10.45 21.73 -39.66
N SER A 328 -9.24 22.02 -39.18
CA SER A 328 -8.52 23.25 -39.48
C SER A 328 -8.20 23.39 -40.98
N ILE A 329 -7.74 22.32 -41.65
CA ILE A 329 -7.53 22.32 -43.11
C ILE A 329 -8.85 22.54 -43.85
N ALA A 330 -9.93 21.90 -43.43
CA ALA A 330 -11.25 22.07 -44.04
C ALA A 330 -11.75 23.52 -43.89
N THR A 331 -11.59 24.10 -42.70
CA THR A 331 -11.95 25.49 -42.40
C THR A 331 -11.12 26.47 -43.21
N PHE A 332 -9.82 26.21 -43.40
CA PHE A 332 -8.95 27.01 -44.27
C PHE A 332 -9.38 26.95 -45.74
N GLY A 333 -9.77 25.76 -46.22
CA GLY A 333 -10.35 25.58 -47.56
C GLY A 333 -11.64 26.39 -47.74
N VAL A 334 -12.59 26.27 -46.81
CA VAL A 334 -13.84 27.05 -46.80
C VAL A 334 -13.54 28.55 -46.73
N GLY A 335 -12.63 28.99 -45.85
CA GLY A 335 -12.22 30.38 -45.71
C GLY A 335 -11.62 30.96 -46.99
N THR A 336 -10.85 30.17 -47.74
CA THR A 336 -10.30 30.57 -49.05
C THR A 336 -11.42 30.79 -50.08
N GLY A 337 -12.42 29.90 -50.12
CA GLY A 337 -13.60 30.07 -50.97
C GLY A 337 -14.47 31.26 -50.56
N ALA A 338 -14.71 31.44 -49.26
CA ALA A 338 -15.46 32.56 -48.71
C ALA A 338 -14.77 33.89 -49.01
N PHE A 339 -13.44 33.95 -48.93
CA PHE A 339 -12.66 35.13 -49.30
C PHE A 339 -12.84 35.50 -50.77
N LEU A 340 -12.74 34.53 -51.69
CA LEU A 340 -12.98 34.76 -53.12
C LEU A 340 -14.41 35.21 -53.42
N ALA A 341 -15.40 34.57 -52.78
CA ALA A 341 -16.79 34.97 -52.91
C ALA A 341 -17.04 36.37 -52.34
N SER A 342 -16.36 36.73 -51.26
CA SER A 342 -16.44 38.05 -50.65
C SER A 342 -15.88 39.12 -51.59
N LEU A 343 -14.68 38.92 -52.17
CA LEU A 343 -14.10 39.87 -53.13
C LEU A 343 -15.01 40.14 -54.34
N LEU A 344 -15.62 39.09 -54.89
CA LEU A 344 -16.54 39.19 -56.03
C LEU A 344 -17.93 39.73 -55.65
N GLY A 345 -18.32 39.60 -54.37
CA GLY A 345 -19.57 40.13 -53.82
C GLY A 345 -19.46 41.58 -53.33
N MET A 346 -18.28 42.20 -53.38
CA MET A 346 -18.11 43.63 -53.09
C MET A 346 -18.71 44.48 -54.20
N ASN A 347 -19.20 45.68 -53.85
CA ASN A 347 -19.79 46.65 -54.79
C ASN A 347 -18.73 47.35 -55.67
N LEU A 348 -17.94 46.56 -56.39
CA LEU A 348 -16.99 47.01 -57.40
C LEU A 348 -17.60 46.70 -58.77
N THR A 349 -17.58 47.65 -59.69
CA THR A 349 -18.17 47.49 -61.04
C THR A 349 -17.47 46.35 -61.78
N ASN A 350 -18.14 45.20 -61.88
CA ASN A 350 -17.59 44.02 -62.52
C ASN A 350 -18.33 43.84 -63.85
N HIS A 351 -17.64 43.93 -64.99
CA HIS A 351 -18.25 43.88 -66.33
C HIS A 351 -18.90 42.52 -66.67
N PHE A 352 -18.96 41.58 -65.70
CA PHE A 352 -19.58 40.26 -65.79
C PHE A 352 -21.03 40.21 -65.28
N GLU A 353 -21.57 41.32 -64.73
CA GLU A 353 -22.90 41.39 -64.12
C GLU A 353 -24.06 41.12 -65.09
N SER A 354 -23.90 41.41 -66.39
CA SER A 354 -24.97 41.27 -67.40
C SER A 354 -25.16 39.85 -67.94
N HIS A 355 -24.32 38.88 -67.57
CA HIS A 355 -24.38 37.52 -68.10
C HIS A 355 -25.25 36.59 -67.24
N PRO A 356 -26.25 35.89 -67.82
CA PRO A 356 -27.19 35.04 -67.07
C PRO A 356 -26.54 33.85 -66.34
N TRP A 357 -25.31 33.47 -66.71
CA TRP A 357 -24.57 32.33 -66.18
C TRP A 357 -23.39 32.74 -65.26
N ALA A 358 -23.12 34.03 -65.10
CA ALA A 358 -21.97 34.53 -64.35
C ALA A 358 -22.00 34.12 -62.87
N PHE A 359 -23.17 34.15 -62.22
CA PHE A 359 -23.34 33.70 -60.84
C PHE A 359 -22.90 32.25 -60.66
N TYR A 360 -23.45 31.33 -61.47
CA TYR A 360 -23.11 29.90 -61.40
C TYR A 360 -21.63 29.64 -61.70
N GLY A 361 -21.05 30.37 -62.64
CA GLY A 361 -19.62 30.27 -62.98
C GLY A 361 -18.70 30.70 -61.83
N MET A 362 -18.98 31.84 -61.19
CA MET A 362 -18.18 32.35 -60.08
C MET A 362 -18.32 31.48 -58.82
N THR A 363 -19.54 31.04 -58.48
CA THR A 363 -19.77 30.11 -57.36
C THR A 363 -19.09 28.76 -57.60
N GLY A 364 -19.16 28.23 -58.82
CA GLY A 364 -18.46 27.00 -59.19
C GLY A 364 -16.94 27.15 -59.08
N PHE A 365 -16.37 28.23 -59.60
CA PHE A 365 -14.93 28.51 -59.55
C PHE A 365 -14.41 28.64 -58.11
N SER A 366 -15.09 29.44 -57.27
CA SER A 366 -14.73 29.59 -55.85
C SER A 366 -14.80 28.25 -55.10
N SER A 367 -15.84 27.45 -55.35
CA SER A 367 -16.01 26.13 -54.72
C SER A 367 -14.91 25.15 -55.15
N ILE A 368 -14.48 25.18 -56.41
CA ILE A 368 -13.36 24.36 -56.92
C ILE A 368 -12.06 24.75 -56.23
N ILE A 369 -11.76 26.04 -56.09
CA ILE A 369 -10.54 26.49 -55.42
C ILE A 369 -10.55 26.09 -53.94
N ALA A 370 -11.66 26.31 -53.24
CA ALA A 370 -11.83 25.89 -51.85
C ALA A 370 -11.58 24.38 -51.68
N GLY A 371 -12.18 23.56 -52.55
CA GLY A 371 -11.99 22.10 -52.57
C GLY A 371 -10.55 21.71 -52.88
N CYS A 372 -9.90 22.33 -53.87
CA CYS A 372 -8.51 22.06 -54.22
C CYS A 372 -7.54 22.36 -53.07
N VAL A 373 -7.72 23.48 -52.37
CA VAL A 373 -6.91 23.87 -51.21
C VAL A 373 -7.08 22.87 -50.07
N ALA A 374 -8.33 22.52 -49.73
CA ALA A 374 -8.62 21.52 -48.70
C ALA A 374 -8.01 20.14 -49.05
N LEU A 375 -8.18 19.67 -50.29
CA LEU A 375 -7.64 18.39 -50.76
C LEU A 375 -6.10 18.38 -50.78
N ALA A 376 -5.47 19.49 -51.19
CA ALA A 376 -4.01 19.62 -51.15
C ALA A 376 -3.48 19.56 -49.70
N GLY A 377 -4.15 20.25 -48.77
CA GLY A 377 -3.84 20.19 -47.34
C GLY A 377 -3.96 18.77 -46.78
N LEU A 378 -5.09 18.10 -47.04
CA LEU A 378 -5.34 16.73 -46.57
C LEU A 378 -4.35 15.72 -47.15
N ARG A 379 -3.99 15.85 -48.44
CA ARG A 379 -2.97 15.00 -49.08
C ARG A 379 -1.59 15.20 -48.44
N LYS A 380 -1.22 16.44 -48.12
CA LYS A 380 0.06 16.74 -47.44
C LYS A 380 0.08 16.11 -46.05
N LEU A 381 -1.00 16.24 -45.28
CA LEU A 381 -1.16 15.59 -43.98
C LEU A 381 -1.04 14.07 -44.08
N ALA A 382 -1.74 13.44 -45.03
CA ALA A 382 -1.70 11.99 -45.22
C ALA A 382 -0.29 11.48 -45.56
N ARG A 383 0.49 12.23 -46.36
CA ARG A 383 1.90 11.89 -46.65
C ARG A 383 2.78 11.98 -45.41
N MET A 384 2.64 13.04 -44.62
CA MET A 384 3.44 13.20 -43.39
C MET A 384 3.14 12.09 -42.37
N ARG A 385 1.86 11.72 -42.18
CA ARG A 385 1.47 10.62 -41.28
C ARG A 385 1.95 9.25 -41.77
N LYS A 386 1.98 9.02 -43.09
CA LYS A 386 2.47 7.77 -43.68
C LYS A 386 3.96 7.55 -43.43
N ILE A 387 4.75 8.62 -43.31
CA ILE A 387 6.18 8.55 -43.00
C ILE A 387 6.41 8.27 -41.51
N GLY A 388 5.52 8.75 -40.62
CA GLY A 388 5.59 8.48 -39.18
C GLY A 388 5.23 7.05 -38.77
N LEU A 389 4.38 6.35 -39.53
CA LEU A 389 3.99 4.95 -39.29
C LEU A 389 4.77 3.93 -40.15
N ALA A 390 5.62 4.40 -41.07
CA ALA A 390 6.51 3.56 -41.86
C ALA A 390 7.85 3.30 -41.13
N SER A 391 7.79 3.04 -39.82
CA SER A 391 8.87 2.37 -39.10
C SER A 391 8.41 0.96 -38.78
N ASN A 392 8.68 0.06 -39.73
CA ASN A 392 8.81 -1.38 -39.54
C ASN A 392 7.62 -2.16 -38.94
N SER A 393 6.50 -2.26 -39.66
CA SER A 393 5.58 -3.41 -39.53
C SER A 393 5.70 -4.31 -40.75
N GLY A 394 6.88 -4.93 -40.92
CA GLY A 394 7.00 -6.13 -41.74
C GLY A 394 6.21 -7.26 -41.09
N LYS A 395 4.92 -7.38 -41.41
CA LYS A 395 4.12 -8.59 -41.14
C LYS A 395 4.76 -9.78 -41.86
N ARG A 396 5.75 -10.42 -41.25
CA ARG A 396 6.05 -11.83 -41.53
C ARG A 396 4.88 -12.63 -40.96
N LYS A 397 3.97 -13.06 -41.83
CA LYS A 397 3.04 -14.15 -41.54
C LYS A 397 3.88 -15.42 -41.32
N THR A 398 4.32 -15.66 -40.09
CA THR A 398 4.79 -17.00 -39.72
C THR A 398 3.54 -17.88 -39.65
N LYS A 399 3.38 -18.76 -40.65
CA LYS A 399 2.45 -19.88 -40.55
C LYS A 399 2.87 -20.70 -39.31
N PRO A 400 1.97 -21.12 -38.42
CA PRO A 400 2.32 -22.06 -37.38
C PRO A 400 2.59 -23.42 -38.07
N TRP A 401 3.85 -23.78 -38.19
CA TRP A 401 4.27 -25.12 -38.60
C TRP A 401 4.20 -26.01 -37.36
N LEU A 402 3.03 -26.62 -37.14
CA LEU A 402 2.88 -27.73 -36.21
C LEU A 402 3.40 -29.00 -36.89
N PRO A 403 4.35 -29.75 -36.30
CA PRO A 403 4.57 -31.15 -36.65
C PRO A 403 3.68 -32.00 -35.74
N LEU A 404 2.53 -32.44 -36.24
CA LEU A 404 1.81 -33.59 -35.66
C LEU A 404 2.28 -34.86 -36.38
N PRO A 405 2.81 -35.88 -35.68
CA PRO A 405 2.84 -37.22 -36.22
C PRO A 405 1.48 -37.86 -35.98
N LEU A 406 0.71 -38.03 -37.06
CA LEU A 406 -0.44 -38.92 -37.12
C LEU A 406 0.04 -40.37 -36.92
N ARG A 407 -0.18 -40.94 -35.72
CA ARG A 407 -0.26 -42.40 -35.55
C ARG A 407 -1.73 -42.81 -35.53
N ALA A 408 -2.21 -43.24 -36.69
CA ALA A 408 -3.51 -43.82 -36.87
C ALA A 408 -3.67 -45.08 -36.00
N ARG A 409 -4.65 -45.07 -35.09
CA ARG A 409 -5.15 -46.26 -34.42
C ARG A 409 -6.39 -46.72 -35.20
N LYS A 410 -6.23 -47.76 -36.02
CA LYS A 410 -7.34 -48.49 -36.64
C LYS A 410 -8.13 -49.21 -35.54
N SER A 411 -9.44 -48.97 -35.53
CA SER A 411 -10.44 -49.78 -34.88
C SER A 411 -10.92 -50.85 -35.87
N ASP A 412 -10.43 -52.08 -35.71
CA ASP A 412 -11.11 -53.27 -36.23
C ASP A 412 -11.47 -54.12 -35.00
N GLY A 413 -12.75 -54.45 -34.88
CA GLY A 413 -13.31 -55.16 -33.73
C GLY A 413 -13.29 -56.68 -33.87
N TRP A 414 -13.79 -57.29 -32.78
CA TRP A 414 -14.29 -58.67 -32.63
C TRP A 414 -13.27 -59.82 -32.64
N SER A 415 -12.90 -60.32 -31.46
CA SER A 415 -13.32 -61.62 -30.89
C SER A 415 -12.92 -61.71 -29.42
#